data_AF-A0A9P5ZL00-F1
#
_entry.id   AF-A0A9P5ZL00-F1
#
_cell.length_a   1.000
_cell.length_b   1.000
_cell.length_c   1.000
_cell.angle_alpha   90.00
_cell.angle_beta   90.00
_cell.angle_gamma   90.00
#
_symmetry.space_group_name_H-M   'P 1'
#
loop_
_entity.id
_entity.type
_entity.pdbx_description
1 polymer ?
#
loop_
_entity_poly.entity_id
_entity_poly.type
_entity_poly.pdbx_seq_one_letter_code
_entity_poly.pdbx_strand_id
1 'polypeptide(L)'
;YKASSDNLELSTLLECVSAAGLTVPLLFVLQDGPLPDISEPDVGRIAHSKSGWTDSGIMADWVEKVFIPFVLEHCNLLKLVILW
;
A
#
# COMPACT_ATOMS: atom_id res chain seq x y z
N TYR A 1 -3.13 2.15 -34.46
CA TYR A 1 -3.90 1.35 -33.47
C TYR A 1 -3.81 2.08 -32.15
N LYS A 2 -4.90 2.70 -31.65
CA LYS A 2 -4.95 3.26 -30.29
C LYS A 2 -5.57 2.17 -29.42
N ALA A 3 -4.78 1.56 -28.54
CA ALA A 3 -5.33 0.77 -27.45
C ALA A 3 -5.98 1.76 -26.47
N SER A 4 -7.31 1.87 -26.49
CA SER A 4 -8.05 2.47 -25.38
C SER A 4 -8.50 1.33 -24.47
N SER A 5 -7.90 1.26 -23.30
CA SER A 5 -8.38 0.45 -22.19
C SER A 5 -9.21 1.36 -21.30
N ASP A 6 -10.51 1.08 -21.19
CA ASP A 6 -11.42 1.82 -20.30
C ASP A 6 -11.41 1.29 -18.86
N ASN A 7 -10.53 0.32 -18.56
CA ASN A 7 -10.34 -0.25 -17.23
C ASN A 7 -9.32 0.56 -16.40
N LEU A 8 -9.63 1.83 -16.14
CA LEU A 8 -8.88 2.63 -15.18
C LEU A 8 -9.33 2.25 -13.76
N GLU A 9 -8.45 1.56 -13.02
CA GLU A 9 -8.66 1.25 -11.61
C GLU A 9 -7.86 2.22 -10.73
N LEU A 10 -8.51 2.79 -9.72
CA LEU A 10 -7.85 3.62 -8.71
C LEU A 10 -7.13 2.69 -7.72
N SER A 11 -5.80 2.63 -7.82
CA SER A 11 -4.95 1.92 -6.87
C SER A 11 -4.31 2.91 -5.90
N THR A 12 -4.28 2.58 -4.61
CA THR A 12 -3.54 3.37 -3.61
C THR A 12 -2.27 2.64 -3.22
N LEU A 13 -1.15 3.35 -3.36
CA LEU A 13 0.19 2.88 -3.04
C LEU A 13 0.68 3.64 -1.80
N LEU A 14 1.26 2.89 -0.86
CA LEU A 14 1.83 3.43 0.37
C LEU A 14 3.31 3.16 0.40
N GLU A 15 4.04 4.26 0.37
CA GLU A 15 5.48 4.30 0.60
C GLU A 15 5.75 4.75 2.02
N CYS A 16 6.68 4.06 2.67
CA CYS A 16 7.11 4.42 4.01
C CYS A 16 8.63 4.48 4.04
N VAL A 17 9.11 5.66 4.43
CA VAL A 17 10.53 5.96 4.57
C VAL A 17 10.79 6.41 6.00
N SER A 18 11.68 5.71 6.70
CA SER A 18 12.11 6.13 8.04
C SER A 18 12.97 7.40 7.96
N ALA A 19 13.12 8.09 9.08
CA ALA A 19 14.01 9.25 9.19
C ALA A 19 15.50 8.96 8.88
N ALA A 20 15.92 7.69 8.79
CA ALA A 20 17.27 7.31 8.33
C ALA A 20 17.34 6.88 6.87
N GLY A 21 16.29 7.10 6.08
CA GLY A 21 16.25 6.72 4.68
C GLY A 21 16.08 5.22 4.44
N LEU A 22 15.71 4.45 5.47
CA LEU A 22 15.28 3.06 5.26
C LEU A 22 13.87 3.07 4.67
N THR A 23 13.69 2.38 3.55
CA THR A 23 12.41 2.17 2.89
C THR A 23 11.89 0.78 3.24
N VAL A 24 10.57 0.64 3.34
CA VAL A 24 9.92 -0.67 3.35
C VAL A 24 9.36 -0.98 1.96
N PRO A 25 9.17 -2.26 1.61
CA PRO A 25 8.51 -2.64 0.36
C PRO A 25 7.10 -2.01 0.25
N LEU A 26 6.67 -1.75 -0.98
CA LEU A 26 5.42 -1.06 -1.29
C LEU A 26 4.21 -1.83 -0.77
N LEU A 27 3.24 -1.12 -0.21
CA LEU A 27 1.94 -1.70 0.11
C LEU A 27 0.86 -1.16 -0.82
N PHE A 28 0.02 -2.07 -1.31
CA PHE A 28 -1.10 -1.74 -2.17
C PHE A 28 -2.42 -2.00 -1.45
N VAL A 29 -3.34 -1.06 -1.59
CA VAL A 29 -4.74 -1.30 -1.28
C VAL A 29 -5.55 -1.12 -2.55
N LEU A 30 -6.09 -2.23 -3.02
CA LEU A 30 -6.87 -2.34 -4.25
C LEU A 30 -8.36 -2.40 -3.93
N GLN A 31 -9.18 -2.13 -4.94
CA GLN A 31 -10.59 -2.49 -4.84
C GLN A 31 -10.76 -4.01 -4.89
N ASP A 32 -11.89 -4.51 -4.37
CA ASP A 32 -12.22 -5.93 -4.51
C ASP A 32 -12.32 -6.29 -6.00
N GLY A 33 -11.50 -7.26 -6.44
CA GLY A 33 -11.36 -7.56 -7.86
C GLY A 33 -10.21 -8.52 -8.14
N PRO A 34 -9.99 -8.87 -9.42
CA PRO A 34 -8.81 -9.62 -9.81
C PRO A 34 -7.55 -8.83 -9.49
N LEU A 35 -6.49 -9.54 -9.10
CA LEU A 35 -5.19 -8.91 -8.89
C LEU A 35 -4.71 -8.32 -10.23
N PRO A 36 -4.36 -7.02 -10.30
CA PRO A 36 -3.70 -6.47 -11.47
C PRO A 36 -2.33 -7.14 -11.65
N ASP A 37 -1.80 -7.10 -12.86
CA ASP A 37 -0.45 -7.58 -13.14
C ASP A 37 0.57 -6.61 -12.52
N ILE A 38 0.99 -6.91 -11.29
CA ILE A 38 1.97 -6.12 -10.55
C ILE A 38 3.33 -6.79 -10.77
N SER A 39 4.04 -6.34 -11.81
CA SER A 39 5.38 -6.83 -12.16
C SER A 39 6.50 -6.09 -11.43
N GLU A 40 6.18 -5.29 -10.40
CA GLU A 40 7.18 -4.53 -9.67
C GLU A 40 7.94 -5.39 -8.65
N PRO A 41 9.28 -5.28 -8.57
CA PRO A 41 10.12 -6.16 -7.77
C PRO A 41 10.01 -5.95 -6.25
N ASP A 42 9.39 -4.86 -5.79
CA ASP A 42 9.42 -4.44 -4.37
C ASP A 42 8.02 -4.33 -3.74
N VAL A 43 7.09 -5.20 -4.13
CA VAL A 43 5.76 -5.28 -3.51
C VAL A 43 5.82 -6.08 -2.21
N GLY A 44 5.51 -5.44 -1.08
CA GLY A 44 5.48 -6.07 0.24
C GLY A 44 4.16 -6.78 0.54
N ARG A 45 3.06 -6.03 0.57
CA ARG A 45 1.72 -6.58 0.84
C ARG A 45 0.67 -5.93 -0.04
N ILE A 46 -0.34 -6.73 -0.39
CA ILE A 46 -1.51 -6.29 -1.14
C ILE A 46 -2.73 -6.60 -0.27
N ALA A 47 -3.63 -5.63 -0.14
CA ALA A 47 -4.91 -5.79 0.49
C ALA A 47 -6.03 -5.36 -0.46
N HIS A 48 -7.20 -5.95 -0.27
CA HIS A 48 -8.40 -5.60 -1.01
C HIS A 48 -9.43 -4.97 -0.07
N SER A 49 -10.23 -4.07 -0.61
CA SER A 49 -11.37 -3.50 0.10
C SER A 49 -12.49 -3.15 -0.88
N LYS A 50 -13.73 -3.20 -0.40
CA LYS A 50 -14.92 -2.92 -1.22
C LYS A 50 -14.90 -1.56 -1.94
N SER A 51 -14.26 -0.55 -1.35
CA SER A 51 -14.21 0.82 -1.87
C SER A 51 -12.81 1.27 -2.28
N GLY A 52 -11.78 0.44 -2.07
CA GLY A 52 -10.41 0.92 -2.05
C GLY A 52 -10.17 1.80 -0.82
N TRP A 53 -9.10 2.60 -0.86
CA TRP A 53 -8.69 3.52 0.21
C TRP A 53 -9.64 4.70 0.47
N THR A 54 -10.77 4.79 -0.23
CA THR A 54 -11.67 5.96 -0.14
C THR A 54 -12.49 6.02 1.15
N ASP A 55 -12.55 4.93 1.92
CA ASP A 55 -13.24 4.89 3.22
C ASP A 55 -12.24 5.08 4.38
N SER A 56 -12.45 6.13 5.18
CA SER A 56 -11.58 6.49 6.31
C SER A 56 -11.53 5.45 7.43
N GLY A 57 -12.61 4.68 7.62
CA GLY A 57 -12.66 3.63 8.64
C GLY A 57 -11.88 2.40 8.21
N ILE A 58 -12.05 1.97 6.95
CA ILE A 58 -11.27 0.89 6.34
C ILE A 58 -9.77 1.24 6.35
N MET A 59 -9.45 2.50 6.05
CA MET A 59 -8.07 3.00 6.11
C MET A 59 -7.49 2.91 7.53
N ALA A 60 -8.19 3.42 8.54
CA ALA A 60 -7.71 3.39 9.92
C ALA A 60 -7.48 1.95 10.41
N ASP A 61 -8.44 1.05 10.14
CA ASP A 61 -8.35 -0.37 10.50
C ASP A 61 -7.15 -1.05 9.82
N TRP A 62 -6.93 -0.74 8.54
CA TRP A 62 -5.82 -1.31 7.79
C TRP A 62 -4.46 -0.77 8.27
N VAL A 63 -4.39 0.53 8.57
CA VAL A 63 -3.17 1.14 9.13
C VAL A 63 -2.80 0.47 10.46
N GLU A 64 -3.77 0.30 11.35
CA GLU A 64 -3.54 -0.31 12.66
C GLU A 64 -3.15 -1.79 12.57
N LYS A 65 -3.87 -2.57 11.74
CA LYS A 65 -3.76 -4.03 11.72
C LYS A 65 -2.74 -4.57 10.72
N VAL A 66 -2.39 -3.80 9.69
CA VAL A 66 -1.53 -4.26 8.59
C VAL A 66 -0.31 -3.38 8.43
N PHE A 67 -0.49 -2.07 8.23
CA PHE A 67 0.61 -1.15 7.93
C PHE A 67 1.62 -1.07 9.06
N ILE A 68 1.17 -0.72 10.26
CA ILE A 68 2.05 -0.53 11.41
C ILE A 68 2.83 -1.82 11.68
N PRO A 69 2.19 -2.99 11.87
CA PRO A 69 2.93 -4.25 12.10
C PRO A 69 3.96 -4.57 11.00
N PHE A 70 3.61 -4.36 9.72
CA PHE A 70 4.54 -4.58 8.61
C PHE A 70 5.76 -3.65 8.69
N VAL A 71 5.53 -2.36 8.96
CA VAL A 71 6.62 -1.40 9.12
C VAL A 71 7.47 -1.75 10.35
N LEU A 72 6.88 -2.18 11.46
CA LEU A 72 7.64 -2.60 12.65
C LEU A 72 8.52 -3.83 12.40
N GLU A 73 8.05 -4.76 11.57
CA GLU A 73 8.80 -5.96 11.16
C GLU A 73 10.00 -5.61 10.27
N HIS A 74 9.86 -4.60 9.40
CA HIS A 74 10.87 -4.24 8.39
C HIS A 74 11.76 -3.07 8.80
N CYS A 75 11.30 -2.19 9.68
CA CYS A 75 12.04 -1.07 10.24
C CYS A 75 12.34 -1.34 11.71
N ASN A 76 13.63 -1.50 12.03
CA ASN A 76 14.08 -1.63 13.42
C ASN A 76 13.76 -0.32 14.18
N LEU A 77 12.88 -0.42 15.17
CA LEU A 77 12.03 0.61 15.81
C LEU A 77 12.71 1.85 16.44
N LEU A 78 14.00 2.07 16.27
CA LEU A 78 14.69 3.21 16.88
C LEU A 78 14.56 4.51 16.08
N LYS A 79 13.84 4.52 14.95
CA LYS A 79 13.76 5.69 14.07
C LYS A 79 12.33 5.95 13.62
N LEU A 80 11.85 7.15 13.92
CA LEU A 80 10.52 7.65 13.58
C LEU A 80 10.16 7.34 12.11
N VAL A 81 8.92 6.88 11.93
CA VAL A 81 8.27 6.72 10.63
C VAL A 81 7.38 7.94 10.41
N ILE A 82 7.53 8.62 9.28
CA ILE A 82 6.68 9.74 8.89
C ILE A 82 5.83 9.28 7.70
N LEU A 83 4.51 9.41 7.84
CA LEU A 83 3.53 9.25 6.76
C LEU A 83 3.28 10.64 6.17
N TRP A 84 3.48 10.81 4.86
CA TRP A 84 3.17 12.03 4.11
C TRP A 84 1.94 11.82 3.22
#